data_AF-A0A2N2XRR2-F1
#
_entry.id   AF-A0A2N2XRR2-F1
#
_cell.length_a   1.000
_cell.length_b   1.000
_cell.length_c   1.000
_cell.angle_alpha   90.00
_cell.angle_beta   90.00
_cell.angle_gamma   90.00
#
_symmetry.space_group_name_H-M   'P 1'
#
loop_
_entity.id
_entity.type
_entity.pdbx_description
1 polymer ?
#
loop_
_entity_poly.entity_id
_entity_poly.type
_entity_poly.pdbx_seq_one_letter_code
_entity_poly.pdbx_strand_id
1 'polypeptide(L)'
;MRNIIVCISLLSLIISCSPTKRITNGSNQNNSSVVTDELGSSFKNAIIIKEETETTGVDAEYAWIKKNYPGYKTIQQALKKDNNKYYDIIDIKTAQGEKKSIYFDITNFFGKF
;
A
#
# COMPACT_ATOMS: atom_id res chain seq x y z
N MET A 1 -15.56 -43.06 24.98
CA MET A 1 -14.30 -42.77 24.26
C MET A 1 -14.28 -41.26 24.06
N ARG A 2 -13.77 -40.43 24.99
CA ARG A 2 -12.34 -40.12 25.31
C ARG A 2 -11.61 -39.77 24.00
N ASN A 3 -11.12 -38.54 23.77
CA ASN A 3 -10.17 -37.81 24.62
C ASN A 3 -10.31 -36.29 24.51
N ILE A 4 -10.22 -35.63 25.67
CA ILE A 4 -9.83 -34.22 25.84
C ILE A 4 -8.30 -34.16 25.76
N ILE A 5 -7.75 -33.19 25.03
CA ILE A 5 -6.38 -32.70 25.25
C ILE A 5 -6.48 -31.18 25.40
N VAL A 6 -6.37 -30.75 26.66
CA VAL A 6 -6.04 -29.38 27.06
C VAL A 6 -4.53 -29.25 26.94
N CYS A 7 -4.06 -28.28 26.15
CA CYS A 7 -2.67 -27.81 26.23
C CYS A 7 -2.68 -26.37 26.73
N ILE A 8 -2.25 -26.24 27.98
CA ILE A 8 -1.84 -25.00 28.64
C ILE A 8 -0.53 -24.55 28.02
N SER A 9 -0.44 -23.29 27.61
CA SER A 9 0.85 -22.59 27.48
C SER A 9 0.77 -21.25 28.20
N LEU A 10 1.57 -21.19 29.26
CA LEU A 10 1.82 -20.12 30.21
C LEU A 10 2.58 -18.93 29.58
N LEU A 11 2.36 -17.76 30.21
CA LEU A 11 3.30 -16.64 30.45
C LEU A 11 3.76 -15.71 29.31
N SER A 12 3.10 -14.53 29.29
CA SER A 12 3.69 -13.21 29.54
C SER A 12 5.04 -12.83 28.90
N LEU A 13 5.02 -11.89 27.95
CA LEU A 13 5.96 -10.77 27.92
C LEU A 13 5.30 -9.50 27.38
N ILE A 14 5.29 -8.49 28.26
CA ILE A 14 4.95 -7.09 28.05
C ILE A 14 5.81 -6.47 26.95
N ILE A 15 5.18 -6.06 25.84
CA ILE A 15 5.84 -5.22 24.83
C ILE A 15 5.73 -3.78 25.29
N SER A 16 6.75 -3.32 26.00
CA SER A 16 6.99 -1.90 26.25
C SER A 16 7.51 -1.27 24.96
N CYS A 17 6.75 -0.34 24.37
CA CYS A 17 7.23 0.49 23.28
C CYS A 17 7.27 1.94 23.79
N SER A 18 8.46 2.39 24.22
CA SER A 18 8.70 3.81 24.50
C SER A 18 8.88 4.56 23.19
N PRO A 19 8.16 5.67 22.92
CA PRO A 19 8.57 6.62 21.91
C PRO A 19 9.64 7.53 22.50
N THR A 20 10.87 7.46 21.98
CA THR A 20 11.93 8.42 22.32
C THR A 20 12.42 9.16 21.07
N LYS A 21 12.27 10.48 21.21
CA LYS A 21 12.93 11.61 20.55
C LYS A 21 12.48 12.06 19.15
N ARG A 22 12.29 13.38 19.14
CA ARG A 22 11.85 14.30 18.10
C ARG A 22 13.07 15.14 17.65
N ILE A 23 12.98 15.69 16.44
CA ILE A 23 13.74 16.82 15.83
C ILE A 23 15.16 16.41 15.32
N THR A 24 15.59 16.67 14.07
CA THR A 24 15.77 18.01 13.47
C THR A 24 16.09 17.97 11.95
N ASN A 25 15.49 18.95 11.24
CA ASN A 25 15.90 19.67 10.01
C ASN A 25 16.44 18.95 8.77
N GLY A 26 15.67 19.10 7.69
CA GLY A 26 16.08 19.88 6.51
C GLY A 26 17.33 19.43 5.76
N SER A 27 17.14 18.69 4.67
CA SER A 27 18.01 18.78 3.50
C SER A 27 17.32 18.22 2.26
N ASN A 28 17.17 19.10 1.28
CA ASN A 28 17.21 18.89 -0.16
C ASN A 28 16.40 17.78 -0.83
N GLN A 29 15.50 18.25 -1.69
CA GLN A 29 15.13 17.60 -2.95
C GLN A 29 16.38 17.06 -3.65
N ASN A 30 16.51 15.75 -3.69
CA ASN A 30 17.29 15.04 -4.68
C ASN A 30 16.40 13.91 -5.20
N ASN A 31 16.10 13.97 -6.50
CA ASN A 31 15.35 12.96 -7.24
C ASN A 31 16.04 11.61 -7.09
N SER A 32 15.60 10.82 -6.13
CA SER A 32 15.96 9.42 -5.98
C SER A 32 14.67 8.71 -5.63
N SER A 33 14.09 8.05 -6.64
CA SER A 33 12.95 7.15 -6.48
C SER A 33 13.40 5.93 -5.68
N VAL A 34 13.65 6.14 -4.38
CA VAL A 34 13.71 5.05 -3.44
C VAL A 34 12.27 4.57 -3.35
N VAL A 35 11.98 3.47 -4.07
CA VAL A 35 10.85 2.62 -3.75
C VAL A 35 11.17 2.06 -2.37
N THR A 36 10.82 2.82 -1.33
CA THR A 36 10.77 2.29 0.03
C THR A 36 9.53 1.42 0.13
N ASP A 37 9.52 0.45 1.04
CA ASP A 37 8.32 -0.36 1.35
C ASP A 37 7.10 0.50 1.77
N GLU A 38 7.28 1.81 1.93
CA GLU A 38 6.25 2.79 2.27
C GLU A 38 5.49 3.36 1.05
N LEU A 39 6.09 3.36 -0.15
CA LEU A 39 5.45 3.95 -1.33
C LEU A 39 4.24 3.12 -1.76
N GLY A 40 3.09 3.78 -1.91
CA GLY A 40 1.82 3.15 -2.25
C GLY A 40 1.18 2.38 -1.09
N SER A 41 1.68 2.47 0.14
CA SER A 41 1.16 1.72 1.30
C SER A 41 0.01 2.42 2.04
N SER A 42 -0.29 3.68 1.71
CA SER A 42 -1.33 4.48 2.36
C SER A 42 -1.74 5.68 1.50
N PHE A 43 -2.84 6.37 1.87
CA PHE A 43 -3.26 7.62 1.24
C PHE A 43 -2.17 8.71 1.21
N LYS A 44 -1.38 8.81 2.30
CA LYS A 44 -0.31 9.80 2.44
C LYS A 44 0.83 9.54 1.45
N ASN A 45 1.15 8.28 1.22
CA ASN A 45 2.27 7.85 0.38
C ASN A 45 1.77 7.24 -0.95
N ALA A 46 0.57 7.59 -1.40
CA ALA A 46 -0.02 7.02 -2.61
C ALA A 46 0.85 7.26 -3.85
N ILE A 47 0.86 6.32 -4.77
CA ILE A 47 1.58 6.43 -6.03
C ILE A 47 0.80 7.39 -6.94
N ILE A 48 1.43 8.49 -7.32
CA ILE A 48 0.82 9.49 -8.19
C ILE A 48 1.00 9.04 -9.64
N ILE A 49 -0.12 8.81 -10.33
CA ILE A 49 -0.15 8.51 -11.76
C ILE A 49 -0.47 9.80 -12.53
N LYS A 50 0.41 10.19 -13.46
CA LYS A 50 0.35 11.47 -14.19
C LYS A 50 -0.26 11.34 -15.58
N GLU A 51 -1.26 10.50 -15.68
CA GLU A 51 -2.00 10.26 -16.92
C GLU A 51 -3.20 11.21 -17.04
N GLU A 52 -3.68 11.43 -18.25
CA GLU A 52 -4.73 12.42 -18.52
C GLU A 52 -6.13 11.81 -18.64
N THR A 53 -6.22 10.53 -18.98
CA THR A 53 -7.47 9.79 -19.20
C THR A 53 -7.56 8.58 -18.29
N GLU A 54 -8.78 8.12 -18.00
CA GLU A 54 -9.00 6.90 -17.23
C GLU A 54 -8.37 5.68 -17.90
N THR A 55 -8.45 5.59 -19.23
CA THR A 55 -7.86 4.47 -19.98
C THR A 55 -6.36 4.40 -19.75
N THR A 56 -5.62 5.49 -19.98
CA THR A 56 -4.17 5.49 -19.81
C THR A 56 -3.76 5.44 -18.33
N GLY A 57 -4.56 6.04 -17.45
CA GLY A 57 -4.38 6.02 -16.00
C GLY A 57 -4.44 4.60 -15.42
N VAL A 58 -5.51 3.86 -15.73
CA VAL A 58 -5.68 2.48 -15.27
C VAL A 58 -4.57 1.58 -15.83
N ASP A 59 -4.22 1.73 -17.11
CA ASP A 59 -3.11 0.97 -17.70
C ASP A 59 -1.78 1.22 -16.95
N ALA A 60 -1.52 2.47 -16.56
CA ALA A 60 -0.33 2.84 -15.80
C ALA A 60 -0.32 2.24 -14.37
N GLU A 61 -1.46 2.17 -13.69
CA GLU A 61 -1.59 1.51 -12.38
C GLU A 61 -1.19 0.04 -12.47
N TYR A 62 -1.82 -0.71 -13.37
CA TYR A 62 -1.55 -2.14 -13.55
C TYR A 62 -0.12 -2.40 -14.04
N ALA A 63 0.42 -1.52 -14.89
CA ALA A 63 1.83 -1.59 -15.30
C ALA A 63 2.78 -1.39 -14.12
N TRP A 64 2.47 -0.45 -13.22
CA TRP A 64 3.25 -0.23 -12.00
C TRP A 64 3.21 -1.47 -11.09
N ILE A 65 2.02 -2.05 -10.84
CA ILE A 65 1.91 -3.26 -9.99
C ILE A 65 2.69 -4.42 -10.62
N LYS A 66 2.53 -4.66 -11.93
CA LYS A 66 3.22 -5.74 -12.64
C LYS A 66 4.74 -5.63 -12.56
N LYS A 67 5.26 -4.40 -12.62
CA LYS A 67 6.69 -4.13 -12.49
C LYS A 67 7.22 -4.38 -11.08
N ASN A 68 6.48 -3.98 -10.04
CA ASN A 68 6.94 -4.02 -8.65
C ASN A 68 6.60 -5.35 -7.94
N TYR A 69 5.54 -6.04 -8.36
CA TYR A 69 5.08 -7.31 -7.79
C TYR A 69 4.88 -8.35 -8.90
N PRO A 70 5.94 -8.78 -9.61
CA PRO A 70 5.80 -9.77 -10.68
C PRO A 70 5.15 -11.07 -10.16
N GLY A 71 4.17 -11.58 -10.91
CA GLY A 71 3.41 -12.78 -10.53
C GLY A 71 2.31 -12.55 -9.49
N TYR A 72 1.96 -11.29 -9.19
CA TYR A 72 0.83 -10.99 -8.32
C TYR A 72 -0.51 -11.49 -8.89
N LYS A 73 -1.50 -11.59 -8.00
CA LYS A 73 -2.91 -11.74 -8.35
C LYS A 73 -3.71 -10.60 -7.74
N THR A 74 -4.53 -9.93 -8.54
CA THR A 74 -5.51 -8.97 -8.01
C THR A 74 -6.55 -9.72 -7.18
N ILE A 75 -6.85 -9.20 -5.99
CA ILE A 75 -7.87 -9.72 -5.08
C ILE A 75 -9.14 -8.89 -5.22
N GLN A 76 -9.02 -7.57 -5.09
CA GLN A 76 -10.12 -6.62 -5.24
C GLN A 76 -9.58 -5.22 -5.53
N GLN A 77 -10.48 -4.33 -5.94
CA GLN A 77 -10.20 -2.93 -6.19
C GLN A 77 -11.28 -2.07 -5.54
N ALA A 78 -10.91 -0.89 -5.04
CA ALA A 78 -11.82 0.05 -4.41
C ALA A 78 -11.47 1.49 -4.73
N LEU A 79 -12.46 2.25 -5.20
CA LEU A 79 -12.38 3.70 -5.34
C LEU A 79 -12.69 4.39 -4.01
N LYS A 80 -11.82 5.30 -3.57
CA LYS A 80 -12.01 6.13 -2.38
C LYS A 80 -11.78 7.60 -2.67
N LYS A 81 -12.62 8.43 -2.08
CA LYS A 81 -12.38 9.88 -1.99
C LYS A 81 -11.92 10.20 -0.57
N ASP A 82 -10.78 10.89 -0.47
CA ASP A 82 -10.31 11.49 0.77
C ASP A 82 -10.01 12.97 0.49
N ASN A 83 -10.72 13.86 1.19
CA ASN A 83 -10.71 15.30 0.92
C ASN A 83 -11.04 15.61 -0.56
N ASN A 84 -10.12 16.30 -1.25
CA ASN A 84 -10.25 16.70 -2.65
C ASN A 84 -9.51 15.75 -3.62
N LYS A 85 -9.13 14.57 -3.15
CA LYS A 85 -8.39 13.58 -3.92
C LYS A 85 -9.20 12.31 -4.13
N TYR A 86 -8.97 11.69 -5.28
CA TYR A 86 -9.52 10.39 -5.63
C TYR A 86 -8.39 9.37 -5.65
N TYR A 87 -8.69 8.20 -5.10
CA TYR A 87 -7.74 7.13 -4.95
C TYR A 87 -8.33 5.84 -5.47
N ASP A 88 -7.52 5.10 -6.24
CA ASP A 88 -7.78 3.70 -6.50
C ASP A 88 -6.92 2.84 -5.57
N ILE A 89 -7.54 1.88 -4.90
CA ILE A 89 -6.88 0.97 -3.97
C ILE A 89 -6.98 -0.43 -4.55
N ILE A 90 -5.85 -1.01 -4.92
CA ILE A 90 -5.78 -2.35 -5.50
C ILE A 90 -5.17 -3.29 -4.47
N ASP A 91 -5.97 -4.24 -4.01
CA ASP A 91 -5.50 -5.33 -3.16
C ASP A 91 -4.95 -6.46 -4.02
N ILE A 92 -3.72 -6.89 -3.71
CA ILE A 92 -3.04 -7.96 -4.41
C ILE A 92 -2.60 -9.06 -3.45
N LYS A 93 -2.46 -10.27 -4.00
CA LYS A 93 -1.64 -11.34 -3.42
C LYS A 93 -0.32 -11.39 -4.17
N THR A 94 0.81 -11.21 -3.48
CA THR A 94 2.15 -11.32 -4.08
C THR A 94 2.44 -12.77 -4.51
N ALA A 95 3.49 -12.98 -5.30
CA ALA A 95 3.94 -14.31 -5.68
C ALA A 95 4.31 -15.18 -4.46
N GLN A 96 4.79 -14.55 -3.38
CA GLN A 96 5.13 -15.19 -2.11
C GLN A 96 3.88 -15.45 -1.23
N GLY A 97 2.72 -14.96 -1.66
CA GLY A 97 1.43 -15.19 -1.01
C GLY A 97 1.03 -14.14 0.03
N GLU A 98 1.81 -13.08 0.21
CA GLU A 98 1.49 -11.95 1.06
C GLU A 98 0.33 -11.14 0.47
N LYS A 99 -0.55 -10.58 1.31
CA LYS A 99 -1.57 -9.63 0.88
C LYS A 99 -1.05 -8.21 1.04
N LYS A 100 -1.19 -7.38 0.01
CA LYS A 100 -0.85 -5.95 0.04
C LYS A 100 -1.97 -5.12 -0.54
N SER A 101 -2.18 -3.93 0.01
CA SER A 101 -3.06 -2.90 -0.54
C SER A 101 -2.19 -1.80 -1.14
N ILE A 102 -2.38 -1.50 -2.41
CA ILE A 102 -1.61 -0.49 -3.15
C ILE A 102 -2.52 0.69 -3.44
N TYR A 103 -2.10 1.88 -3.00
CA TYR A 103 -2.86 3.13 -3.11
C TYR A 103 -2.31 3.98 -4.25
N PHE A 104 -3.16 4.31 -5.22
CA PHE A 104 -2.86 5.22 -6.32
C PHE A 104 -3.63 6.53 -6.14
N ASP A 105 -2.97 7.67 -6.34
CA ASP A 105 -3.64 8.97 -6.46
C ASP A 105 -4.02 9.18 -7.93
N ILE A 106 -5.31 9.05 -8.20
CA ILE A 106 -5.91 9.09 -9.55
C ILE A 106 -6.57 10.43 -9.86
N THR A 107 -6.39 11.42 -8.97
CA THR A 107 -7.06 12.73 -9.05
C THR A 107 -6.87 13.40 -10.41
N ASN A 108 -5.74 13.14 -11.09
CA ASN A 108 -5.43 13.78 -12.36
C ASN A 108 -6.33 13.32 -13.52
N PHE A 109 -6.83 12.09 -13.51
CA PHE A 109 -7.59 11.52 -14.63
C PHE A 109 -8.98 11.01 -14.27
N PHE A 110 -9.33 10.95 -12.98
CA PHE A 110 -10.65 10.49 -12.56
C PHE A 110 -11.77 11.29 -13.23
N GLY A 111 -12.69 10.59 -13.90
CA GLY A 111 -13.82 11.16 -14.65
C GLY A 111 -13.46 11.72 -16.04
N LYS A 112 -12.26 11.47 -16.55
CA LYS A 112 -11.80 11.94 -17.87
C LYS A 112 -11.65 10.75 -18.83
N PHE A 113 -12.42 10.73 -19.93
CA PHE A 113 -12.46 9.63 -20.90
C PHE A 113 -11.80 10.02 -22.22
#